data_AF-A0A926ARV2-F1
#
_entry.id   AF-A0A926ARV2-F1
#
_cell.length_a   1.000
_cell.length_b   1.000
_cell.length_c   1.000
_cell.angle_alpha   90.00
_cell.angle_beta   90.00
_cell.angle_gamma   90.00
#
_symmetry.space_group_name_H-M   'P 1'
#
loop_
_entity.id
_entity.type
_entity.pdbx_description
1 polymer ?
#
loop_
_entity_poly.entity_id
_entity_poly.type
_entity_poly.pdbx_seq_one_letter_code
_entity_poly.pdbx_strand_id
1 'polypeptide(L)'
;MTKPVSKVLVINDEPLILRELLKGLNAAARSLDNPFGISFIGALTAREGLALIERDGDIQTAIADDKLYAAPDSKATNGKPSRKNGNGKRSLQISALKLVQKITSLRPELD
;
A
#
# COMPACT_ATOMS: atom_id res chain seq x y z
N MET A 1 -20.71 7.91 22.24
CA MET A 1 -19.98 8.30 21.02
C MET A 1 -19.30 7.06 20.47
N THR A 2 -19.44 6.77 19.18
CA THR A 2 -18.65 5.74 18.51
C THR A 2 -17.18 6.14 18.57
N LYS A 3 -16.28 5.18 18.87
CA LYS A 3 -14.85 5.47 18.80
C LYS A 3 -14.50 5.86 17.35
N PRO A 4 -13.74 6.95 17.14
CA PRO A 4 -13.24 7.27 15.82
C PRO A 4 -12.39 6.12 15.29
N VAL A 5 -12.33 5.97 13.97
CA VAL A 5 -11.50 4.97 13.29
C VAL A 5 -10.57 5.71 12.35
N SER A 6 -9.26 5.60 12.59
CA SER A 6 -8.23 6.22 11.76
C SER A 6 -7.35 5.13 11.17
N LYS A 7 -7.57 4.76 9.91
CA LYS A 7 -6.79 3.70 9.27
C LYS A 7 -5.50 4.27 8.67
N VAL A 8 -4.39 3.59 8.94
CA VAL A 8 -3.11 3.80 8.29
C VAL A 8 -2.88 2.63 7.34
N LEU A 9 -2.75 2.94 6.05
CA LEU A 9 -2.45 1.96 5.02
C LEU A 9 -0.94 1.77 4.89
N VAL A 10 -0.45 0.54 4.97
CA VAL A 10 0.95 0.17 4.76
C VAL A 10 1.06 -0.58 3.43
N ILE A 11 1.86 -0.07 2.50
CA ILE A 11 2.06 -0.67 1.18
C ILE A 11 3.49 -1.20 1.06
N ASN A 12 3.64 -2.52 0.97
CA ASN A 12 4.92 -3.20 0.90
C ASN A 12 4.76 -4.49 0.08
N ASP A 13 5.62 -4.73 -0.90
CA ASP A 13 5.55 -5.88 -1.80
C ASP A 13 6.12 -7.17 -1.20
N GLU A 14 6.82 -7.11 -0.07
CA GLU A 14 7.32 -8.26 0.68
C GLU A 14 6.27 -8.74 1.71
N PRO A 15 5.58 -9.88 1.47
CA PRO A 15 4.44 -10.28 2.30
C PRO A 15 4.79 -10.59 3.75
N LEU A 16 6.00 -11.12 3.98
CA LEU A 16 6.47 -11.44 5.33
C LEU A 16 6.75 -10.16 6.13
N ILE A 17 7.40 -9.16 5.50
CA ILE A 17 7.64 -7.86 6.12
C ILE A 17 6.31 -7.18 6.42
N LEU A 18 5.41 -7.10 5.42
CA LEU A 18 4.09 -6.49 5.62
C LEU A 18 3.34 -7.16 6.78
N ARG A 19 3.34 -8.48 6.86
CA ARG A 19 2.67 -9.22 7.93
C ARG A 19 3.23 -8.90 9.32
N GLU A 20 4.56 -8.92 9.48
CA GLU A 20 5.19 -8.63 10.78
C GLU A 20 5.00 -7.17 11.19
N LEU A 21 5.08 -6.23 10.23
CA LEU A 21 4.77 -4.82 10.46
C LEU A 21 3.34 -4.64 10.96
N LEU A 22 2.34 -5.19 10.26
CA LEU A 22 0.94 -5.07 10.66
C LEU A 22 0.68 -5.70 12.04
N LYS A 23 1.33 -6.83 12.34
CA LYS A 23 1.21 -7.47 13.65
C LYS A 23 1.76 -6.57 14.76
N GLY A 24 2.96 -6.04 14.60
CA GLY A 24 3.61 -5.17 15.59
C GLY A 24 2.86 -3.85 15.77
N LEU A 25 2.52 -3.18 14.66
CA LEU A 25 1.83 -1.89 14.67
C LEU A 25 0.43 -1.99 15.28
N ASN A 26 -0.35 -3.02 14.92
CA ASN A 26 -1.67 -3.23 15.53
C ASN A 26 -1.56 -3.70 17.00
N ALA A 27 -0.50 -4.39 17.39
CA ALA A 27 -0.27 -4.69 18.81
C ALA A 27 0.00 -3.39 19.60
N ALA A 28 0.86 -2.51 19.08
CA ALA A 28 1.15 -1.21 19.67
C ALA A 28 -0.11 -0.34 19.77
N ALA A 29 -0.94 -0.30 18.72
CA ALA A 29 -2.19 0.45 18.69
C ALA A 29 -3.24 -0.04 19.71
N ARG A 30 -3.11 -1.28 20.20
CA ARG A 30 -3.93 -1.84 21.28
C ARG A 30 -3.33 -1.64 22.66
N SER A 31 -1.99 -1.60 22.77
CA SER A 31 -1.30 -1.49 24.07
C SER A 31 -1.12 -0.05 24.54
N LEU A 32 -1.09 0.91 23.61
CA LEU A 32 -0.96 2.34 23.90
C LEU A 32 -2.34 2.98 23.99
N ASP A 33 -2.43 4.12 24.69
CA ASP A 33 -3.64 4.94 24.65
C ASP A 33 -3.90 5.40 23.21
N ASN A 34 -5.09 5.09 22.71
CA ASN A 34 -5.44 5.25 21.29
C ASN A 34 -6.79 5.97 21.16
N PRO A 35 -6.84 7.27 21.52
CA PRO A 35 -8.08 8.04 21.52
C PRO A 35 -8.68 8.23 20.11
N PHE A 36 -7.85 8.10 19.06
CA PHE A 36 -8.25 8.29 17.66
C PHE A 36 -8.57 6.98 16.92
N GLY A 37 -8.51 5.84 17.60
CA GLY A 37 -8.77 4.52 17.02
C GLY A 37 -7.88 4.22 15.81
N ILE A 38 -6.58 4.53 15.93
CA ILE A 38 -5.56 4.21 14.94
C ILE A 38 -5.54 2.69 14.75
N SER A 39 -5.60 2.27 13.48
CA SER A 39 -5.46 0.87 13.09
C SER A 39 -4.65 0.76 11.79
N PHE A 40 -4.00 -0.37 11.57
CA PHE A 40 -3.12 -0.57 10.43
C PHE A 40 -3.65 -1.66 9.51
N ILE A 41 -3.71 -1.35 8.21
CA ILE A 41 -4.11 -2.28 7.15
C ILE A 41 -3.00 -2.36 6.09
N GLY A 42 -2.96 -3.43 5.31
CA GLY A 42 -1.89 -3.69 4.35
C GLY A 42 -2.35 -3.77 2.91
N ALA A 43 -1.46 -3.42 1.99
CA ALA A 43 -1.55 -3.72 0.57
C ALA A 43 -0.19 -4.22 0.05
N LEU A 44 -0.21 -5.21 -0.83
CA LEU A 44 1.01 -5.76 -1.44
C LEU A 44 1.43 -5.00 -2.71
N THR A 45 0.53 -4.19 -3.26
CA THR A 45 0.80 -3.44 -4.50
C THR A 45 0.26 -2.02 -4.41
N ALA A 46 0.88 -1.10 -5.15
CA ALA A 46 0.38 0.26 -5.28
C ALA A 46 -1.06 0.32 -5.81
N ARG A 47 -1.44 -0.58 -6.73
CA ARG A 47 -2.80 -0.66 -7.27
C ARG A 47 -3.83 -1.06 -6.21
N GLU A 48 -3.51 -2.06 -5.40
CA GLU A 48 -4.36 -2.47 -4.28
C GLU A 48 -4.48 -1.35 -3.25
N GLY A 49 -3.37 -0.67 -2.94
CA GLY A 49 -3.36 0.47 -2.04
C GLY A 49 -4.25 1.63 -2.52
N LEU A 50 -4.18 1.97 -3.81
CA LEU A 50 -5.07 2.97 -4.41
C LEU A 50 -6.54 2.57 -4.33
N ALA A 51 -6.87 1.32 -4.66
CA ALA A 51 -8.25 0.83 -4.58
C ALA A 51 -8.78 0.85 -3.14
N LEU A 52 -7.91 0.65 -2.14
CA LEU A 52 -8.26 0.82 -0.73
C LEU A 52 -8.56 2.28 -0.39
N ILE A 53 -7.70 3.22 -0.81
CA ILE A 53 -7.89 4.66 -0.59
C ILE A 53 -9.19 5.15 -1.24
N GLU A 54 -9.51 4.69 -2.45
CA GLU A 54 -10.73 5.09 -3.17
C GLU A 54 -12.02 4.61 -2.49
N ARG A 55 -11.99 3.43 -1.85
CA ARG A 55 -13.20 2.79 -1.30
C ARG A 55 -13.39 2.98 0.21
N ASP A 56 -12.31 3.27 0.94
CA ASP A 56 -12.30 3.31 2.40
C ASP A 56 -12.00 4.73 2.88
N GLY A 57 -13.08 5.47 3.19
CA GLY A 57 -13.00 6.85 3.66
C GLY A 57 -12.38 7.03 5.05
N ASP A 58 -12.11 5.95 5.79
CA ASP A 58 -11.44 6.02 7.09
C ASP A 58 -9.90 6.05 6.96
N ILE A 59 -9.34 5.87 5.76
CA ILE A 59 -7.90 5.92 5.54
C ILE A 59 -7.40 7.37 5.65
N GLN A 60 -6.61 7.62 6.69
CA GLN A 60 -6.06 8.95 7.00
C GLN A 60 -4.65 9.14 6.45
N THR A 61 -3.89 8.06 6.29
CA THR A 61 -2.48 8.12 5.89
C THR A 61 -2.06 6.83 5.18
N ALA A 62 -1.16 6.94 4.21
CA ALA A 62 -0.50 5.82 3.57
C ALA A 62 1.02 5.88 3.77
N ILE A 63 1.62 4.74 4.12
CA ILE A 63 3.07 4.53 4.23
C ILE A 63 3.44 3.52 3.14
N ALA A 64 4.35 3.89 2.24
CA ALA A 64 4.76 3.02 1.14
C ALA A 64 6.27 2.78 1.17
N ASP A 65 6.68 1.54 0.92
CA ASP A 65 8.08 1.18 0.69
C ASP A 65 8.62 1.91 -0.56
N ASP A 66 9.84 2.42 -0.50
CA ASP A 66 10.48 3.12 -1.62
C ASP A 66 10.85 2.17 -2.77
N LYS A 67 11.11 0.90 -2.46
CA LYS A 67 11.38 -0.17 -3.43
C LYS A 67 10.13 -0.72 -4.10
N LEU A 68 8.93 -0.41 -3.57
CA LEU A 68 7.65 -0.73 -4.20
C LEU A 68 7.58 -0.24 -5.66
N TYR A 69 8.35 0.80 -5.98
CA TYR A 69 8.45 1.41 -7.30
C TYR A 69 9.59 0.89 -8.16
N ALA A 70 10.52 0.15 -7.56
CA ALA A 70 11.75 -0.32 -8.20
C ALA A 70 11.66 -1.78 -8.65
N ALA A 71 10.72 -2.58 -8.16
CA ALA A 71 10.64 -4.01 -8.48
C ALA A 71 9.89 -4.28 -9.81
N PRO A 72 10.57 -4.52 -10.95
CA PRO A 72 9.90 -5.13 -12.09
C PRO A 72 9.38 -6.49 -11.64
N ASP A 73 8.20 -6.89 -12.12
CA ASP A 73 7.53 -8.16 -11.83
C ASP A 73 8.52 -9.34 -11.72
N SER A 74 9.02 -9.60 -10.52
CA SER A 74 9.98 -10.68 -10.23
C SER A 74 9.29 -11.75 -9.40
N LYS A 75 8.15 -12.22 -9.93
CA LYS A 75 7.64 -13.57 -9.66
C LYS A 75 7.29 -14.24 -10.98
N ALA A 76 8.34 -14.69 -11.68
CA ALA A 76 8.26 -15.79 -12.63
C ALA A 76 8.93 -17.00 -11.98
N THR A 77 8.18 -17.74 -11.16
CA THR A 77 8.58 -19.06 -10.69
C THR A 77 8.44 -20.06 -11.85
N ASN A 78 9.60 -20.60 -12.25
CA ASN A 78 9.86 -21.82 -13.02
C ASN A 78 9.07 -22.10 -14.33
N GLY A 79 9.78 -22.00 -15.46
CA GLY A 79 9.53 -22.84 -16.63
C GLY A 79 9.80 -22.20 -18.01
N LYS A 80 10.99 -22.48 -18.57
CA LYS A 80 11.45 -22.30 -19.97
C LYS A 80 11.95 -20.91 -20.41
N PRO A 81 13.10 -20.84 -21.12
CA PRO A 81 13.58 -19.59 -21.71
C PRO A 81 12.85 -19.34 -23.02
N SER A 82 11.82 -18.49 -23.00
CA SER A 82 11.22 -18.02 -24.26
C SER A 82 12.02 -16.83 -24.79
N ARG A 83 12.69 -17.06 -25.91
CA ARG A 83 13.30 -16.00 -26.74
C ARG A 83 12.20 -15.07 -27.28
N LYS A 84 12.57 -13.78 -27.32
CA LYS A 84 12.18 -12.74 -28.28
C LYS A 84 10.77 -12.12 -28.20
N ASN A 85 10.84 -10.79 -28.26
CA ASN A 85 9.87 -9.81 -28.77
C ASN A 85 8.66 -9.42 -27.92
N GLY A 86 8.67 -8.13 -27.57
CA GLY A 86 7.52 -7.26 -27.86
C GLY A 86 6.45 -7.18 -26.79
N ASN A 87 6.51 -6.09 -26.03
CA ASN A 87 5.34 -5.35 -25.58
C ASN A 87 4.34 -6.10 -24.68
N GLY A 88 4.74 -6.40 -23.45
CA GLY A 88 3.81 -6.84 -22.42
C GLY A 88 4.50 -6.85 -21.05
N LYS A 89 3.83 -6.27 -20.05
CA LYS A 89 4.24 -6.14 -18.63
C LYS A 89 5.21 -4.99 -18.30
N ARG A 90 4.67 -3.77 -18.31
CA ARG A 90 5.16 -2.64 -17.49
C ARG A 90 4.01 -1.85 -16.84
N SER A 91 2.83 -2.46 -16.68
CA SER A 91 1.60 -1.73 -16.31
C SER A 91 1.35 -1.65 -14.80
N LEU A 92 2.23 -2.17 -13.94
CA LEU A 92 1.99 -2.29 -12.50
C LEU A 92 2.84 -1.33 -11.65
N GLN A 93 3.91 -0.77 -12.20
CA GLN A 93 4.73 0.24 -11.51
C GLN A 93 4.18 1.64 -11.78
N ILE A 94 3.30 2.10 -10.90
CA ILE A 94 3.00 3.53 -10.77
C ILE A 94 4.16 4.11 -9.98
N SER A 95 4.97 5.04 -10.51
CA SER A 95 6.07 5.66 -9.75
C SER A 95 5.58 6.35 -8.46
N ALA A 96 6.46 6.53 -7.46
CA ALA A 96 6.14 7.20 -6.19
C ALA A 96 5.43 8.53 -6.40
N LEU A 97 5.97 9.35 -7.29
CA LEU A 97 5.39 10.64 -7.65
C LEU A 97 3.97 10.49 -8.22
N LYS A 98 3.74 9.49 -9.08
CA LYS A 98 2.42 9.23 -9.67
C LYS A 98 1.44 8.64 -8.66
N LEU A 99 1.91 7.88 -7.65
CA LEU A 99 1.07 7.44 -6.54
C LEU A 99 0.63 8.65 -5.72
N VAL A 100 1.58 9.51 -5.33
CA VAL A 100 1.29 10.74 -4.57
C VAL A 100 0.31 11.62 -5.34
N GLN A 101 0.55 11.90 -6.63
CA GLN A 101 -0.36 12.68 -7.47
C GLN A 101 -1.79 12.11 -7.50
N LYS A 102 -1.92 10.78 -7.59
CA LYS A 102 -3.23 10.12 -7.56
C LYS A 102 -3.89 10.26 -6.19
N ILE A 103 -3.14 10.05 -5.10
CA ILE A 103 -3.67 10.21 -3.74
C ILE A 103 -4.12 11.66 -3.51
N THR A 104 -3.32 12.65 -3.91
CA THR A 104 -3.69 14.07 -3.84
C THR A 104 -4.93 14.38 -4.67
N SER A 105 -5.06 13.81 -5.88
CA SER A 105 -6.25 14.01 -6.72
C SER A 105 -7.54 13.45 -6.12
N LEU A 106 -7.43 12.47 -5.20
CA LEU A 106 -8.57 11.93 -4.45
C LEU A 106 -8.94 12.78 -3.24
N ARG A 107 -8.11 13.77 -2.87
CA ARG A 107 -8.25 14.62 -1.68
C ARG A 107 -8.10 16.11 -2.05
N PRO A 108 -8.95 16.65 -2.95
CA PRO A 108 -8.83 18.04 -3.43
C PRO A 108 -8.99 19.09 -2.33
N GLU A 109 -9.51 18.73 -1.16
CA GLU A 109 -9.65 19.62 -0.01
C GLU A 109 -8.34 19.94 0.73
N LEU A 110 -7.23 19.31 0.34
CA LEU A 110 -5.91 19.53 0.96
C LEU A 110 -5.04 20.56 0.22
N ASP A 111 -5.49 21.07 -0.92
CA ASP A 111 -4.90 22.20 -1.69
C ASP A 111 -5.68 23.50 -1.42
#